data_AF-A0AE70-F1
#
_entry.id   AF-A0AE70-F1
#
_cell.length_a   1.000
_cell.length_b   1.000
_cell.length_c   1.000
_cell.angle_alpha   90.00
_cell.angle_beta   90.00
_cell.angle_gamma   90.00
#
_symmetry.space_group_name_H-M   'P 1'
#
loop_
_entity.id
_entity.type
_entity.pdbx_description
1 polymer ?
#
loop_
_entity_poly.entity_id
_entity_poly.type
_entity_poly.pdbx_seq_one_letter_code
_entity_poly.pdbx_strand_id
1 'polypeptide(L)'
;MADDETPDFEVPVGLLQDLEDLKAHVTALTAQVKALTDAADTDPGEAPAEEEPEAGEEDAAGGEEAGEGWQFPPFILLLDPPVYDDELRALIEWVEGVLVPGYLAEPSADARWCHLWFEHPVAVARLHACWLAWQELTDPATCGYTGPSVWHRDHLDPCLRELRGAGGPFAGCTKGEHQVDHRMPGTVPSAWRHENS
;
A
#
# COMPACT_ATOMS: atom_id res chain seq x y z
N MET A 1 -52.64 0.78 23.75
CA MET A 1 -51.67 1.35 24.71
C MET A 1 -50.36 0.66 24.40
N ALA A 2 -49.46 1.34 23.69
CA ALA A 2 -48.13 0.84 23.42
C ALA A 2 -47.22 1.62 24.37
N ASP A 3 -46.57 0.89 25.28
CA ASP A 3 -45.58 1.43 26.19
C ASP A 3 -44.34 1.87 25.40
N ASP A 4 -43.96 3.13 25.60
CA ASP A 4 -42.75 3.77 25.09
C ASP A 4 -41.62 3.46 26.07
N GLU A 5 -40.80 2.45 25.76
CA GLU A 5 -39.63 2.10 26.56
C GLU A 5 -38.40 2.76 25.94
N THR A 6 -38.08 3.98 26.41
CA THR A 6 -36.83 4.66 26.08
C THR A 6 -35.66 3.95 26.79
N PRO A 7 -34.63 3.48 26.07
CA PRO A 7 -33.49 2.82 26.70
C PRO A 7 -32.66 3.82 27.51
N ASP A 8 -32.40 3.47 28.77
CA ASP A 8 -31.55 4.22 29.68
C ASP A 8 -30.07 3.95 29.36
N PHE A 9 -29.37 4.97 28.88
CA PHE A 9 -27.94 4.95 28.59
C PHE A 9 -27.21 5.76 29.66
N GLU A 10 -27.14 5.24 30.88
CA GLU A 10 -26.22 5.78 31.88
C GLU A 10 -24.78 5.48 31.46
N VAL A 11 -24.09 6.49 30.93
CA VAL A 11 -22.64 6.44 30.68
C VAL A 11 -21.95 6.45 32.04
N PRO A 12 -21.21 5.38 32.43
CA PRO A 12 -20.54 5.34 33.71
C PRO A 12 -19.48 6.45 33.78
N VAL A 13 -19.52 7.26 34.83
CA VAL A 13 -18.64 8.42 35.05
C VAL A 13 -17.14 8.06 34.92
N GLY A 14 -16.76 6.81 35.20
CA GLY A 14 -15.39 6.32 35.00
C GLY A 14 -14.90 6.36 33.55
N LEU A 15 -15.79 6.11 32.57
CA LEU A 15 -15.43 6.12 31.15
C LEU A 15 -15.05 7.54 30.67
N LEU A 16 -15.72 8.57 31.22
CA LEU A 16 -15.40 9.96 30.90
C LEU A 16 -14.02 10.36 31.43
N GLN A 17 -13.70 9.90 32.64
CA GLN A 17 -12.40 10.15 33.25
C GLN A 17 -11.27 9.43 32.48
N ASP A 18 -11.50 8.19 32.05
CA ASP A 18 -10.54 7.44 31.23
C ASP A 18 -10.26 8.12 29.87
N LEU A 19 -11.29 8.72 29.24
CA LEU A 19 -11.13 9.48 28.00
C LEU A 19 -10.35 10.78 28.21
N GLU A 20 -10.57 11.46 29.33
CA GLU A 20 -9.82 12.67 29.70
C GLU A 20 -8.35 12.34 29.98
N ASP A 21 -8.07 11.26 30.71
CA ASP A 21 -6.72 10.77 30.99
C ASP A 21 -6.01 10.34 29.69
N LEU A 22 -6.71 9.67 28.77
CA LEU A 22 -6.15 9.29 27.47
C LEU A 22 -5.84 10.52 26.60
N LYS A 23 -6.72 11.52 26.59
CA LYS A 23 -6.49 12.78 25.88
C LYS A 23 -5.29 13.56 26.44
N ALA A 24 -5.12 13.55 27.77
CA ALA A 24 -3.97 14.14 28.42
C ALA A 24 -2.67 13.44 28.00
N HIS A 25 -2.66 12.10 27.95
CA HIS A 25 -1.51 11.32 27.48
C HIS A 25 -1.16 11.60 26.01
N VAL A 26 -2.15 11.63 25.11
CA VAL A 26 -1.91 11.96 23.69
C VAL A 26 -1.32 13.36 23.53
N THR A 27 -1.82 14.34 24.29
CA THR A 27 -1.30 15.71 24.25
C THR A 27 0.15 15.77 24.73
N ALA A 28 0.47 15.06 25.82
CA ALA A 28 1.83 14.98 26.35
C ALA A 28 2.80 14.29 25.38
N LEU A 29 2.37 13.20 24.74
CA LEU A 29 3.17 12.47 23.75
C LEU A 29 3.43 13.32 22.51
N THR A 30 2.40 14.04 22.03
CA THR A 30 2.52 14.98 20.90
C THR A 30 3.53 16.09 21.19
N ALA A 31 3.53 16.63 22.41
CA ALA A 31 4.51 17.63 22.83
C ALA A 31 5.94 17.05 22.92
N GLN A 32 6.10 15.81 23.36
CA GLN A 32 7.40 15.13 23.42
C GLN A 32 7.97 14.87 22.02
N VAL A 33 7.15 14.39 21.08
CA VAL A 33 7.56 14.19 19.68
C VAL A 33 8.00 15.52 19.07
N LYS A 34 7.21 16.59 19.27
CA LYS A 34 7.58 17.92 18.77
C LYS A 34 8.89 18.43 19.35
N ALA A 35 9.12 18.24 20.65
CA ALA A 35 10.39 18.66 21.28
C ALA A 35 11.58 17.86 20.75
N LEU A 36 11.40 16.58 20.41
CA LEU A 36 12.46 15.75 19.82
C LEU A 36 12.74 16.14 18.37
N THR A 37 11.72 16.49 17.58
CA THR A 37 11.90 16.99 16.21
C THR A 37 12.54 18.38 16.20
N ASP A 38 12.06 19.29 17.05
CA ASP A 38 12.61 20.65 17.17
C ASP A 38 14.08 20.62 17.66
N ALA A 39 14.45 19.64 18.49
CA ALA A 39 15.84 19.43 18.92
C ALA A 39 16.73 18.79 17.85
N ALA A 40 16.15 18.06 16.89
CA ALA A 40 16.88 17.51 15.74
C ALA A 40 17.18 18.59 14.69
N ASP A 41 16.38 19.66 14.64
CA ASP A 41 16.53 20.77 13.69
C ASP A 41 17.49 21.90 14.17
N THR A 42 17.94 21.87 15.42
CA THR A 42 18.89 22.87 15.95
C THR A 42 20.35 22.42 15.85
N ASP A 43 20.97 22.66 14.70
CA ASP A 43 22.42 22.80 14.56
C ASP A 43 22.88 24.13 15.22
N PRO A 44 23.85 24.15 16.15
CA PRO A 44 24.29 25.38 16.78
C PRO A 44 25.44 26.00 15.97
N GLY A 45 25.12 26.91 15.06
CA GLY A 45 26.18 27.76 14.52
C GLY A 45 25.77 28.71 13.40
N GLU A 46 25.34 29.93 13.74
CA GLU A 46 25.76 31.08 12.94
C GLU A 46 25.65 32.42 13.69
N ALA A 47 26.75 33.18 13.63
CA ALA A 47 26.84 34.59 13.99
C ALA A 47 26.72 35.44 12.70
N PRO A 48 26.39 36.74 12.77
CA PRO A 48 25.67 37.43 11.71
C PRO A 48 26.55 37.92 10.55
N ALA A 49 25.88 38.10 9.42
CA ALA A 49 26.38 38.48 8.10
C ALA A 49 26.87 39.94 7.97
N GLU A 50 27.84 40.13 7.06
CA GLU A 50 28.11 41.39 6.33
C GLU A 50 28.18 41.08 4.81
N GLU A 51 27.83 42.06 3.98
CA GLU A 51 27.38 41.96 2.58
C GLU A 51 28.48 41.89 1.47
N GLU A 52 28.21 41.04 0.45
CA GLU A 52 28.46 41.11 -1.03
C GLU A 52 29.87 41.38 -1.66
N PRO A 53 30.06 41.14 -2.99
CA PRO A 53 30.03 39.88 -3.77
C PRO A 53 31.32 39.71 -4.64
N GLU A 54 31.54 38.57 -5.33
CA GLU A 54 32.10 38.45 -6.71
C GLU A 54 32.50 37.00 -7.10
N ALA A 55 31.99 36.60 -8.27
CA ALA A 55 32.51 35.69 -9.31
C ALA A 55 33.55 34.57 -9.02
N GLY A 56 33.20 33.35 -9.47
CA GLY A 56 34.10 32.56 -10.33
C GLY A 56 34.49 31.14 -9.88
N GLU A 57 33.83 30.15 -10.50
CA GLU A 57 34.31 28.81 -10.92
C GLU A 57 34.59 27.66 -9.90
N GLU A 58 33.81 26.59 -10.14
CA GLU A 58 34.13 25.16 -10.27
C GLU A 58 34.30 24.20 -9.06
N ASP A 59 33.46 23.15 -9.16
CA ASP A 59 33.57 21.76 -8.68
C ASP A 59 33.29 21.35 -7.21
N ALA A 60 32.17 20.60 -7.13
CA ALA A 60 31.98 19.34 -6.41
C ALA A 60 32.03 19.31 -4.87
N ALA A 61 30.84 19.36 -4.26
CA ALA A 61 30.48 18.45 -3.18
C ALA A 61 28.94 18.37 -3.08
N GLY A 62 28.41 17.15 -3.06
CA GLY A 62 26.99 16.90 -3.01
C GLY A 62 26.33 17.45 -1.76
N GLY A 63 25.22 18.15 -1.95
CA GLY A 63 24.12 18.20 -1.01
C GLY A 63 23.01 17.33 -1.58
N GLU A 64 22.95 16.07 -1.16
CA GLU A 64 21.76 15.24 -1.33
C GLU A 64 20.65 15.80 -0.43
N GLU A 65 20.05 16.91 -0.84
CA GLU A 65 18.70 17.26 -0.40
C GLU A 65 17.75 16.54 -1.37
N ALA A 66 17.68 15.22 -1.23
CA ALA A 66 16.56 14.44 -1.74
C ALA A 66 15.33 14.84 -0.92
N GLY A 67 14.73 15.98 -1.27
CA GLY A 67 13.48 16.43 -0.68
C GLY A 67 12.48 15.29 -0.70
N GLU A 68 11.82 15.08 0.45
CA GLU A 68 10.81 14.05 0.74
C GLU A 68 10.18 13.49 -0.53
N GLY A 69 10.80 12.41 -1.03
CA GLY A 69 10.53 11.87 -2.35
C GLY A 69 9.10 11.39 -2.42
N TRP A 70 8.43 11.72 -3.53
CA TRP A 70 7.09 11.25 -3.91
C TRP A 70 6.77 9.85 -3.38
N GLN A 71 6.03 9.77 -2.27
CA GLN A 71 5.64 8.52 -1.62
C GLN A 71 4.40 7.94 -2.34
N PHE A 72 4.55 7.53 -3.60
CA PHE A 72 3.55 6.66 -4.22
C PHE A 72 3.58 5.32 -3.47
N PRO A 73 2.45 4.65 -3.21
CA PRO A 73 2.46 3.35 -2.55
C PRO A 73 3.41 2.42 -3.30
N PRO A 74 4.50 1.96 -2.65
CA PRO A 74 5.52 1.17 -3.33
C PRO A 74 4.89 -0.13 -3.81
N PHE A 75 5.15 -0.48 -5.06
CA PHE A 75 4.68 -1.74 -5.61
C PHE A 75 5.24 -2.90 -4.78
N ILE A 76 4.41 -3.86 -4.38
CA ILE A 76 4.75 -4.87 -3.36
C ILE A 76 6.04 -5.66 -3.66
N LEU A 77 6.39 -5.83 -4.94
CA LEU A 77 7.62 -6.51 -5.34
C LEU A 77 8.92 -5.73 -5.04
N LEU A 78 8.80 -4.46 -4.67
CA LEU A 78 9.91 -3.57 -4.34
C LEU A 78 10.07 -3.40 -2.82
N LEU A 79 9.26 -4.09 -2.02
CA LEU A 79 9.26 -4.00 -0.57
C LEU A 79 10.15 -5.07 0.04
N ASP A 80 10.91 -4.67 1.06
CA ASP A 80 11.63 -5.59 1.94
C ASP A 80 10.81 -5.89 3.21
N PRO A 81 10.99 -7.07 3.84
CA PRO A 81 10.44 -7.33 5.17
C PRO A 81 10.97 -6.32 6.21
N PRO A 82 10.14 -5.88 7.18
CA PRO A 82 8.79 -6.35 7.49
C PRO A 82 7.67 -5.68 6.67
N VAL A 83 7.98 -4.60 5.92
CA VAL A 83 6.96 -3.81 5.19
C VAL A 83 6.24 -4.66 4.15
N TYR A 84 6.97 -5.54 3.46
CA TYR A 84 6.38 -6.54 2.56
C TYR A 84 5.31 -7.40 3.24
N ASP A 85 5.57 -7.88 4.45
CA ASP A 85 4.66 -8.79 5.16
C ASP A 85 3.38 -8.07 5.60
N ASP A 86 3.51 -6.80 5.98
CA ASP A 86 2.38 -5.95 6.34
C ASP A 86 1.50 -5.62 5.12
N GLU A 87 2.14 -5.26 4.00
CA GLU A 87 1.46 -4.99 2.75
C GLU A 87 0.75 -6.23 2.21
N LEU A 88 1.41 -7.39 2.25
CA LEU A 88 0.80 -8.65 1.82
C LEU A 88 -0.41 -9.02 2.69
N ARG A 89 -0.35 -8.76 3.99
CA ARG A 89 -1.48 -9.01 4.90
C ARG A 89 -2.68 -8.12 4.58
N ALA A 90 -2.46 -6.83 4.36
CA ALA A 90 -3.52 -5.91 3.96
C ALA A 90 -4.14 -6.32 2.61
N LEU A 91 -3.29 -6.75 1.67
CA LEU A 91 -3.75 -7.29 0.39
C LEU A 91 -4.60 -8.56 0.60
N ILE A 92 -4.18 -9.48 1.49
CA ILE A 92 -4.94 -10.69 1.81
C ILE A 92 -6.31 -10.33 2.38
N GLU A 93 -6.37 -9.41 3.33
CA GLU A 93 -7.64 -8.96 3.91
C GLU A 93 -8.58 -8.39 2.85
N TRP A 94 -8.06 -7.59 1.92
CA TRP A 94 -8.87 -7.07 0.82
C TRP A 94 -9.30 -8.15 -0.17
N VAL A 95 -8.42 -9.09 -0.54
CA VAL A 95 -8.75 -10.17 -1.47
C VAL A 95 -9.84 -11.05 -0.87
N GLU A 96 -9.69 -11.50 0.37
CA GLU A 96 -10.64 -12.42 1.01
C GLU A 96 -11.91 -11.71 1.48
N GLY A 97 -11.84 -10.42 1.84
CA GLY A 97 -12.96 -9.64 2.36
C GLY A 97 -13.80 -8.93 1.29
N VAL A 98 -13.20 -8.58 0.15
CA VAL A 98 -13.85 -7.79 -0.90
C VAL A 98 -13.84 -8.52 -2.25
N LEU A 99 -12.66 -8.94 -2.72
CA LEU A 99 -12.53 -9.48 -4.07
C LEU A 99 -13.25 -10.82 -4.24
N VAL A 100 -12.89 -11.80 -3.42
CA VAL A 100 -13.43 -13.16 -3.46
C VAL A 100 -14.95 -13.17 -3.27
N PRO A 101 -15.52 -12.58 -2.18
CA PRO A 101 -16.96 -12.63 -1.95
C PRO A 101 -17.77 -11.73 -2.91
N GLY A 102 -17.18 -10.62 -3.37
CA GLY A 102 -17.90 -9.63 -4.18
C GLY A 102 -17.86 -9.90 -5.68
N TYR A 103 -16.74 -10.42 -6.20
CA TYR A 103 -16.46 -10.42 -7.63
C TYR A 103 -16.15 -11.80 -8.21
N LEU A 104 -15.77 -12.78 -7.40
CA LEU A 104 -15.42 -14.11 -7.91
C LEU A 104 -16.63 -15.04 -7.91
N ALA A 105 -17.00 -15.52 -9.09
CA ALA A 105 -17.84 -16.71 -9.26
C ALA A 105 -17.08 -18.00 -8.93
N GLU A 106 -17.81 -19.09 -8.67
CA GLU A 106 -17.26 -20.41 -8.35
C GLU A 106 -16.15 -20.81 -9.35
N PRO A 107 -14.98 -21.30 -8.88
CA PRO A 107 -13.89 -21.70 -9.76
C PRO A 107 -14.31 -22.81 -10.72
N SER A 108 -13.92 -22.66 -11.99
CA SER A 108 -14.19 -23.64 -13.05
C SER A 108 -12.91 -23.94 -13.85
N ALA A 109 -12.98 -24.87 -14.80
CA ALA A 109 -11.84 -25.19 -15.68
C ALA A 109 -11.37 -23.97 -16.51
N ASP A 110 -12.31 -23.12 -16.91
CA ASP A 110 -12.04 -21.93 -17.75
C ASP A 110 -11.82 -20.65 -16.93
N ALA A 111 -12.09 -20.70 -15.63
CA ALA A 111 -11.94 -19.57 -14.70
C ALA A 111 -11.39 -20.07 -13.35
N ARG A 112 -10.11 -20.44 -13.33
CA ARG A 112 -9.46 -21.03 -12.16
C ARG A 112 -9.20 -20.00 -11.05
N TRP A 113 -9.14 -20.47 -9.82
CA TRP A 113 -8.70 -19.69 -8.66
C TRP A 113 -7.93 -20.60 -7.71
N CYS A 114 -6.79 -20.12 -7.21
CA CYS A 114 -5.97 -20.85 -6.25
C CYS A 114 -6.22 -20.29 -4.85
N HIS A 115 -6.50 -21.15 -3.87
CA HIS A 115 -6.67 -20.74 -2.46
C HIS A 115 -5.35 -20.29 -1.81
N LEU A 116 -4.20 -20.77 -2.32
CA LEU A 116 -2.85 -20.29 -1.98
C LEU A 116 -2.35 -19.32 -3.06
N TRP A 117 -3.18 -18.34 -3.46
CA TRP A 117 -2.81 -17.40 -4.53
C TRP A 117 -1.57 -16.57 -4.19
N PHE A 118 -1.31 -16.32 -2.90
CA PHE A 118 -0.15 -15.57 -2.43
C PHE A 118 1.18 -16.29 -2.67
N GLU A 119 1.16 -17.60 -2.93
CA GLU A 119 2.35 -18.36 -3.37
C GLU A 119 2.66 -18.18 -4.86
N HIS A 120 1.81 -17.46 -5.60
CA HIS A 120 2.03 -17.11 -7.01
C HIS A 120 2.49 -15.65 -7.14
N PRO A 121 3.79 -15.36 -7.39
CA PRO A 121 4.31 -13.99 -7.42
C PRO A 121 3.64 -13.10 -8.47
N VAL A 122 3.30 -13.68 -9.64
CA VAL A 122 2.55 -12.97 -10.69
C VAL A 122 1.14 -12.61 -10.21
N ALA A 123 0.51 -13.46 -9.39
CA ALA A 123 -0.80 -13.17 -8.83
C ALA A 123 -0.71 -12.05 -7.79
N VAL A 124 0.25 -12.14 -6.86
CA VAL A 124 0.52 -11.09 -5.86
C VAL A 124 0.73 -9.74 -6.54
N ALA A 125 1.60 -9.68 -7.55
CA ALA A 125 1.90 -8.47 -8.31
C ALA A 125 0.64 -7.85 -8.97
N ARG A 126 -0.17 -8.67 -9.65
CA ARG A 126 -1.37 -8.18 -10.35
C ARG A 126 -2.48 -7.77 -9.38
N LEU A 127 -2.71 -8.55 -8.32
CA LEU A 127 -3.70 -8.25 -7.30
C LEU A 127 -3.34 -6.99 -6.54
N HIS A 128 -2.06 -6.81 -6.19
CA HIS A 128 -1.58 -5.60 -5.54
C HIS A 128 -1.81 -4.35 -6.40
N ALA A 129 -1.41 -4.37 -7.68
CA ALA A 129 -1.69 -3.25 -8.59
C ALA A 129 -3.19 -2.95 -8.72
N CYS A 130 -4.03 -3.99 -8.80
CA CYS A 130 -5.48 -3.84 -8.86
C CYS A 130 -6.05 -3.24 -7.56
N TRP A 131 -5.48 -3.60 -6.41
CA TRP A 131 -5.88 -3.09 -5.10
C TRP A 131 -5.42 -1.63 -4.88
N LEU A 132 -4.22 -1.25 -5.31
CA LEU A 132 -3.79 0.15 -5.29
C LEU A 132 -4.73 1.03 -6.12
N ALA A 133 -5.08 0.59 -7.33
CA ALA A 133 -6.07 1.29 -8.16
C ALA A 133 -7.46 1.32 -7.51
N TRP A 134 -7.85 0.29 -6.76
CA TRP A 134 -9.10 0.29 -6.00
C TRP A 134 -9.10 1.37 -4.93
N GLN A 135 -8.01 1.50 -4.17
CA GLN A 135 -7.89 2.52 -3.13
C GLN A 135 -8.05 3.92 -3.71
N GLU A 136 -7.37 4.23 -4.82
CA GLU A 136 -7.47 5.54 -5.48
C GLU A 136 -8.84 5.80 -6.11
N LEU A 137 -9.37 4.83 -6.88
CA LEU A 137 -10.57 5.03 -7.70
C LEU A 137 -11.88 4.79 -6.95
N THR A 138 -11.83 4.40 -5.68
CA THR A 138 -13.02 4.23 -4.83
C THR A 138 -12.97 5.04 -3.54
N ASP A 139 -11.88 5.75 -3.26
CA ASP A 139 -11.80 6.68 -2.14
C ASP A 139 -12.72 7.89 -2.38
N PRO A 140 -13.73 8.12 -1.51
CA PRO A 140 -14.66 9.24 -1.67
C PRO A 140 -14.01 10.63 -1.64
N ALA A 141 -12.81 10.76 -1.09
CA ALA A 141 -12.09 12.03 -1.02
C ALA A 141 -11.37 12.39 -2.33
N THR A 142 -10.95 11.38 -3.09
CA THR A 142 -10.09 11.56 -4.28
C THR A 142 -10.78 11.14 -5.58
N CYS A 143 -11.75 10.22 -5.53
CA CYS A 143 -12.42 9.73 -6.72
C CYS A 143 -13.65 10.57 -7.13
N GLY A 144 -13.86 10.72 -8.44
CA GLY A 144 -15.13 11.21 -8.98
C GLY A 144 -16.18 10.10 -9.05
N TYR A 145 -17.44 10.45 -9.34
CA TYR A 145 -18.54 9.47 -9.45
C TYR A 145 -18.29 8.33 -10.47
N THR A 146 -17.38 8.53 -11.42
CA THR A 146 -17.00 7.53 -12.41
C THR A 146 -15.89 6.59 -11.94
N GLY A 147 -15.21 6.89 -10.82
CA GLY A 147 -14.07 6.14 -10.30
C GLY A 147 -14.32 4.64 -10.22
N PRO A 148 -15.40 4.18 -9.55
CA PRO A 148 -15.72 2.76 -9.48
C PRO A 148 -15.88 2.12 -10.86
N SER A 149 -16.52 2.79 -11.82
CA SER A 149 -16.68 2.26 -13.18
C SER A 149 -15.35 2.15 -13.92
N VAL A 150 -14.43 3.11 -13.71
CA VAL A 150 -13.09 3.09 -14.31
C VAL A 150 -12.27 1.95 -13.70
N TRP A 151 -12.34 1.77 -12.37
CA TRP A 151 -11.65 0.68 -11.69
C TRP A 151 -12.04 -0.70 -12.23
N HIS A 152 -13.34 -0.95 -12.41
CA HIS A 152 -13.82 -2.21 -12.99
C HIS A 152 -13.25 -2.44 -14.40
N ARG A 153 -13.45 -1.46 -15.28
CA ARG A 153 -13.11 -1.55 -16.71
C ARG A 153 -11.61 -1.69 -16.96
N ASP A 154 -10.81 -0.88 -16.28
CA ASP A 154 -9.38 -0.71 -16.62
C ASP A 154 -8.46 -1.55 -15.72
N HIS A 155 -8.92 -1.97 -14.54
CA HIS A 155 -8.08 -2.65 -13.55
C HIS A 155 -8.62 -4.03 -13.18
N LEU A 156 -9.85 -4.12 -12.69
CA LEU A 156 -10.40 -5.38 -12.19
C LEU A 156 -10.61 -6.41 -13.31
N ASP A 157 -11.38 -6.07 -14.34
CA ASP A 157 -11.75 -7.01 -15.41
C ASP A 157 -10.50 -7.53 -16.15
N PRO A 158 -9.52 -6.69 -16.54
CA PRO A 158 -8.27 -7.17 -17.12
C PRO A 158 -7.46 -8.03 -16.15
N CYS A 159 -7.38 -7.66 -14.87
CA CYS A 159 -6.66 -8.44 -13.85
C CYS A 159 -7.27 -9.85 -13.72
N LEU A 160 -8.59 -9.96 -13.53
CA LEU A 160 -9.25 -11.25 -13.37
C LEU A 160 -9.18 -12.12 -14.62
N ARG A 161 -9.28 -11.52 -15.82
CA ARG A 161 -9.13 -12.24 -17.08
C ARG A 161 -7.75 -12.88 -17.22
N GLU A 162 -6.69 -12.19 -16.83
CA GLU A 162 -5.32 -12.72 -16.87
C GLU A 162 -5.08 -13.77 -15.77
N LEU A 163 -5.55 -13.52 -14.54
CA LEU A 163 -5.34 -14.42 -13.41
C LEU A 163 -6.08 -15.75 -13.58
N ARG A 164 -7.34 -15.69 -14.00
CA ARG A 164 -8.25 -16.85 -14.04
C ARG A 164 -8.28 -17.55 -15.39
N GLY A 165 -7.67 -16.95 -16.42
CA GLY A 165 -7.62 -17.54 -17.76
C GLY A 165 -6.83 -18.85 -17.80
N ALA A 166 -7.09 -19.66 -18.84
CA ALA A 166 -6.50 -20.99 -18.99
C ALA A 166 -4.95 -21.01 -19.05
N GLY A 167 -4.33 -19.89 -19.43
CA GLY A 167 -2.87 -19.70 -19.43
C GLY A 167 -2.34 -18.81 -18.30
N GLY A 168 -3.20 -18.45 -17.34
CA GLY A 168 -2.85 -17.61 -16.20
C GLY A 168 -2.00 -18.33 -15.14
N PRO A 169 -1.55 -17.63 -14.09
CA PRO A 169 -0.74 -18.21 -13.00
C PRO A 169 -1.41 -19.41 -12.32
N PHE A 170 -2.75 -19.45 -12.29
CA PHE A 170 -3.50 -20.54 -11.67
C PHE A 170 -3.77 -21.71 -12.62
N ALA A 171 -3.20 -21.74 -13.83
CA ALA A 171 -3.47 -22.78 -14.82
C ALA A 171 -3.12 -24.20 -14.32
N GLY A 172 -2.12 -24.34 -13.45
CA GLY A 172 -1.76 -25.63 -12.84
C GLY A 172 -2.60 -26.01 -11.62
N CYS A 173 -3.34 -25.07 -11.03
CA CYS A 173 -4.09 -25.31 -9.80
C CYS A 173 -5.49 -25.86 -10.10
N THR A 174 -5.91 -26.89 -9.37
CA THR A 174 -7.26 -27.45 -9.44
C THR A 174 -7.93 -27.42 -8.05
N LYS A 175 -9.17 -27.89 -7.94
CA LYS A 175 -9.93 -27.80 -6.68
C LYS A 175 -9.21 -28.57 -5.56
N GLY A 176 -8.61 -27.84 -4.62
CA GLY A 176 -7.85 -28.39 -3.51
C GLY A 176 -6.40 -28.74 -3.83
N GLU A 177 -5.95 -28.53 -5.08
CA GLU A 177 -4.57 -28.77 -5.50
C GLU A 177 -3.88 -27.44 -5.80
N HIS A 178 -2.67 -27.29 -5.25
CA HIS A 178 -1.81 -26.14 -5.48
C HIS A 178 -0.57 -26.56 -6.27
N GLN A 179 -0.29 -25.86 -7.36
CA GLN A 179 0.86 -26.12 -8.21
C GLN A 179 1.45 -24.80 -8.70
N VAL A 180 2.73 -24.61 -8.39
CA VAL A 180 3.53 -23.46 -8.85
C VAL A 180 4.47 -23.94 -9.94
N ASP A 181 3.96 -24.09 -11.16
CA ASP A 181 4.81 -24.41 -12.33
C ASP A 181 5.48 -23.13 -12.85
N HIS A 182 6.48 -22.66 -12.12
CA HIS A 182 7.37 -21.61 -12.62
C HIS A 182 8.42 -22.22 -13.54
N ARG A 183 8.07 -22.41 -14.83
CA ARG A 183 9.14 -22.48 -15.83
C ARG A 183 9.66 -21.05 -15.99
N MET A 184 10.75 -20.72 -15.29
CA MET A 184 11.48 -19.49 -15.58
C MET A 184 11.66 -19.41 -17.10
N PRO A 185 11.32 -18.29 -17.74
CA PRO A 185 11.70 -18.09 -19.12
C PRO A 185 13.19 -18.38 -19.20
N GLY A 186 13.59 -19.28 -20.11
CA GLY A 186 15.01 -19.50 -20.36
C GLY A 186 15.66 -18.14 -20.61
N THR A 187 16.85 -17.92 -20.07
CA THR A 187 17.58 -16.67 -20.26
C THR A 187 17.74 -16.41 -21.75
N VAL A 188 16.92 -15.51 -22.29
CA VAL A 188 17.14 -14.97 -23.63
C VAL A 188 18.35 -14.04 -23.50
N PRO A 189 19.41 -14.23 -24.32
CA PRO A 189 20.54 -13.32 -24.28
C PRO A 189 20.05 -11.89 -24.54
N SER A 190 20.18 -11.00 -23.55
CA SER A 190 20.00 -9.58 -23.80
C SER A 190 21.25 -9.08 -24.50
N ALA A 191 21.09 -8.22 -25.52
CA ALA A 191 22.21 -7.57 -26.19
C ALA A 191 22.86 -6.46 -25.32
N TRP A 192 22.40 -6.31 -24.08
CA TRP A 192 22.81 -5.27 -23.17
C TRP A 192 24.20 -5.63 -22.59
N ARG A 193 25.23 -4.90 -23.01
CA ARG A 193 26.57 -4.94 -22.42
C ARG A 193 26.77 -3.68 -21.59
N HIS A 194 27.17 -3.85 -20.34
CA HIS A 194 27.86 -2.78 -19.63
C HIS A 194 29.29 -2.68 -20.19
N GLU A 195 29.61 -1.59 -20.84
CA GLU A 195 30.99 -1.20 -21.09
C GLU A 195 31.53 -0.63 -19.78
N ASN A 196 32.26 -1.45 -19.01
CA ASN A 196 33.05 -0.94 -17.90
C ASN A 196 34.25 -0.19 -18.48
N SER A 197 34.25 1.12 -18.29
CA SER A 197 35.42 1.99 -18.47
C SER A 197 36.38 1.90 -17.28
#